data_AF-A0A6G9SEU5-F1
#
_entry.id   AF-A0A6G9SEU5-F1
#
_cell.length_a   1.000
_cell.length_b   1.000
_cell.length_c   1.000
_cell.angle_alpha   90.00
_cell.angle_beta   90.00
_cell.angle_gamma   90.00
#
_symmetry.space_group_name_H-M   'P 1'
#
loop_
_entity.id
_entity.type
_entity.pdbx_description
1 polymer ?
#
loop_
_entity_poly.entity_id
_entity_poly.type
_entity_poly.pdbx_seq_one_letter_code
_entity_poly.pdbx_strand_id
1 'polypeptide(L)'
;MLIIAVILHNVLGLILGYMGAAITGQPKAICRTISIEVGMQNSGLAVALAIAHFDPVAAIPGAIFSVCHNLTGSLIAAIWRKYS
;
A
#
# COMPACT_ATOMS: atom_id res chain seq x y z
N MET A 1 -0.16 -17.33 6.80
CA MET A 1 -1.10 -17.04 5.70
C MET A 1 -1.49 -15.56 5.68
N LEU A 2 -2.06 -15.02 6.76
CA LEU A 2 -2.58 -13.63 6.80
C LEU A 2 -1.52 -12.54 6.52
N ILE A 3 -0.34 -12.63 7.13
CA ILE A 3 0.78 -11.68 6.90
C ILE A 3 1.22 -11.68 5.42
N ILE A 4 1.29 -12.87 4.81
CA ILE A 4 1.66 -13.01 3.39
C ILE A 4 0.63 -12.33 2.50
N ALA A 5 -0.67 -12.51 2.80
CA ALA A 5 -1.75 -11.86 2.05
C ALA A 5 -1.68 -10.33 2.15
N VAL A 6 -1.38 -9.79 3.34
CA VAL A 6 -1.22 -8.35 3.58
C VAL A 6 -0.05 -7.77 2.78
N ILE A 7 1.12 -8.44 2.84
CA ILE A 7 2.31 -8.02 2.08
C ILE A 7 2.03 -8.09 0.58
N LEU A 8 1.42 -9.19 0.11
CA LEU A 8 1.09 -9.36 -1.30
C LEU A 8 0.11 -8.29 -1.79
N HIS A 9 -0.93 -7.96 -1.01
CA HIS A 9 -1.88 -6.91 -1.35
C HIS A 9 -1.20 -5.54 -1.50
N ASN A 10 -0.30 -5.18 -0.57
CA ASN A 10 0.43 -3.93 -0.64
C ASN A 10 1.39 -3.87 -1.86
N VAL A 11 2.17 -4.93 -2.08
CA VAL A 11 3.11 -5.00 -3.21
C VAL A 11 2.37 -4.98 -4.54
N LEU A 12 1.24 -5.69 -4.64
CA LEU A 12 0.39 -5.63 -5.83
C LEU A 12 -0.19 -4.23 -6.05
N GLY A 13 -0.65 -3.55 -5.00
CA GLY A 13 -1.11 -2.16 -5.09
C GLY A 13 -0.02 -1.21 -5.64
N LEU A 14 1.21 -1.34 -5.12
CA LEU A 14 2.37 -0.58 -5.60
C LEU A 14 2.69 -0.85 -7.07
N ILE A 15 2.75 -2.12 -7.48
CA ILE A 15 3.06 -2.53 -8.85
C ILE A 15 1.96 -2.12 -9.82
N LEU A 16 0.71 -2.43 -9.51
CA LEU A 16 -0.44 -2.14 -10.36
C LEU A 16 -0.70 -0.64 -10.48
N GLY A 17 -0.52 0.13 -9.41
CA GLY A 17 -0.60 1.59 -9.45
C GLY A 17 0.46 2.20 -10.37
N TYR A 18 1.71 1.70 -10.29
CA TYR A 18 2.77 2.16 -11.18
C TYR A 18 2.50 1.78 -12.64
N MET A 19 2.16 0.50 -12.89
CA MET A 19 1.92 -0.02 -14.23
C MET A 19 0.71 0.64 -14.88
N GLY A 20 -0.38 0.85 -14.13
CA GLY A 20 -1.58 1.53 -14.62
C GLY A 20 -1.26 2.94 -15.11
N ALA A 21 -0.53 3.72 -14.32
CA ALA A 21 -0.07 5.05 -14.72
C ALA A 21 0.88 5.00 -15.94
N ALA A 22 1.81 4.05 -15.96
CA ALA A 22 2.76 3.89 -17.06
C ALA A 22 2.09 3.52 -18.38
N ILE A 23 1.08 2.63 -18.37
CA ILE A 23 0.31 2.24 -19.55
C ILE A 23 -0.45 3.43 -20.13
N THR A 24 -0.89 4.37 -19.27
CA THR A 24 -1.52 5.63 -19.70
C THR A 24 -0.53 6.71 -20.17
N GLY A 25 0.77 6.38 -20.29
CA GLY A 25 1.79 7.29 -20.81
C GLY A 25 2.20 8.42 -19.85
N GLN A 26 1.94 8.26 -18.54
CA GLN A 26 2.26 9.30 -17.57
C GLN A 26 3.78 9.43 -17.33
N PRO A 27 4.28 10.63 -17.01
CA PRO A 27 5.66 10.85 -16.58
C PRO A 27 6.03 10.00 -15.37
N LYS A 28 7.30 9.59 -15.25
CA LYS A 28 7.80 8.76 -14.15
C LYS A 28 7.45 9.31 -12.76
N ALA A 29 7.45 10.64 -12.59
CA ALA A 29 7.05 11.28 -11.33
C ALA A 29 5.59 10.95 -10.96
N ILE A 30 4.67 11.08 -11.92
CA ILE A 30 3.24 10.76 -11.73
C ILE A 30 3.06 9.26 -11.46
N CYS A 31 3.74 8.38 -12.20
CA CYS A 31 3.67 6.94 -11.95
C CYS A 31 4.13 6.55 -10.54
N ARG A 32 5.19 7.20 -10.03
CA ARG A 32 5.68 7.00 -8.65
C ARG A 32 4.64 7.47 -7.62
N THR A 33 4.01 8.62 -7.83
CA THR A 33 2.94 9.12 -6.96
C THR A 33 1.74 8.19 -6.94
N ILE A 34 1.24 7.77 -8.11
CA ILE A 34 0.07 6.87 -8.21
C ILE A 34 0.38 5.50 -7.58
N SER A 35 1.59 4.98 -7.77
CA SER A 35 2.04 3.75 -7.10
C SER A 35 1.92 3.85 -5.58
N ILE A 36 2.37 4.95 -4.98
CA ILE A 36 2.29 5.16 -3.52
C ILE A 36 0.84 5.36 -3.07
N GLU A 37 0.04 6.17 -3.77
CA GLU A 37 -1.38 6.40 -3.44
C GLU A 37 -2.20 5.09 -3.47
N VAL A 38 -1.95 4.22 -4.46
CA VAL A 38 -2.65 2.94 -4.56
C VAL A 38 -2.14 1.92 -3.54
N GLY A 39 -0.83 1.90 -3.30
CA GLY A 39 -0.18 0.97 -2.38
C GLY A 39 -0.36 1.30 -0.89
N MET A 40 -0.47 2.58 -0.56
CA MET A 40 -0.59 3.07 0.82
C MET A 40 -2.03 3.46 1.14
N GLN A 41 -2.75 2.54 1.76
CA GLN A 41 -4.14 2.76 2.17
C GLN A 41 -4.23 3.29 3.60
N ASN A 42 -5.38 3.89 3.94
CA ASN A 42 -5.68 4.27 5.32
C ASN A 42 -6.04 3.04 6.17
N SER A 43 -4.99 2.37 6.67
CA SER A 43 -5.08 1.21 7.57
C SER A 43 -5.85 1.51 8.86
N GLY A 44 -5.74 2.74 9.39
CA GLY A 44 -6.43 3.17 10.61
C GLY A 44 -7.95 3.18 10.43
N LEU A 45 -8.44 3.70 9.30
CA LEU A 45 -9.85 3.66 8.97
C LEU A 45 -10.36 2.21 8.80
N ALA A 46 -9.58 1.34 8.16
CA ALA A 46 -9.92 -0.07 8.03
C ALA A 46 -10.06 -0.78 9.39
N VAL A 47 -9.14 -0.51 10.33
CA VAL A 47 -9.21 -1.02 11.71
C VAL A 47 -10.44 -0.48 12.43
N ALA A 48 -10.70 0.82 12.34
CA ALA A 48 -11.85 1.44 12.99
C ALA A 48 -13.18 0.87 12.48
N LEU A 49 -13.32 0.68 11.16
CA LEU A 49 -14.50 0.06 10.56
C LEU A 49 -14.65 -1.41 10.98
N ALA A 50 -13.55 -2.16 11.05
CA ALA A 50 -13.56 -3.55 11.50
C ALA A 50 -14.05 -3.69 12.94
N ILE A 51 -13.55 -2.85 13.85
CA ILE A 51 -13.97 -2.85 15.26
C ILE A 51 -15.44 -2.43 15.41
N ALA A 52 -15.89 -1.46 14.61
CA ALA A 52 -17.24 -0.91 14.74
C ALA A 52 -18.34 -1.83 14.17
N HIS A 53 -18.04 -2.63 13.14
CA HIS A 53 -19.07 -3.34 12.37
C HIS A 53 -18.85 -4.86 12.23
N PHE A 54 -17.69 -5.38 12.64
CA PHE A 54 -17.32 -6.79 12.48
C PHE A 54 -16.72 -7.37 13.76
N ASP A 55 -16.36 -8.65 13.72
CA ASP A 55 -15.64 -9.30 14.81
C ASP A 55 -14.25 -8.64 15.03
N PRO A 56 -13.78 -8.44 16.27
CA PRO A 56 -12.48 -7.82 16.56
C PRO A 56 -11.29 -8.45 15.83
N VAL A 57 -11.37 -9.74 15.49
CA VAL A 57 -10.33 -10.43 14.70
C VAL A 57 -10.16 -9.81 13.30
N ALA A 58 -11.20 -9.19 12.73
CA ALA A 58 -11.15 -8.51 11.44
C ALA A 58 -10.29 -7.24 11.45
N ALA A 59 -9.90 -6.71 12.62
CA ALA A 59 -8.98 -5.58 12.74
C ALA A 59 -7.51 -5.98 12.51
N ILE A 60 -7.17 -7.27 12.68
CA ILE A 60 -5.80 -7.77 12.63
C ILE A 60 -5.13 -7.50 11.26
N PRO A 61 -5.77 -7.76 10.10
CA PRO A 61 -5.20 -7.40 8.80
C PRO A 61 -4.87 -5.92 8.67
N GLY A 62 -5.77 -5.03 9.09
CA GLY A 62 -5.56 -3.58 9.01
C GLY A 62 -4.40 -3.11 9.88
N ALA A 63 -4.28 -3.64 11.09
CA ALA A 63 -3.16 -3.34 11.98
C ALA A 63 -1.80 -3.79 11.40
N ILE A 64 -1.73 -5.01 10.86
CA ILE A 64 -0.51 -5.52 10.20
C ILE A 64 -0.21 -4.73 8.92
N PHE A 65 -1.24 -4.42 8.13
CA PHE A 65 -1.09 -3.61 6.92
C PHE A 65 -0.45 -2.27 7.24
N SER A 66 -0.82 -1.65 8.38
CA SER A 66 -0.24 -0.40 8.87
C SER A 66 1.28 -0.44 9.02
N VAL A 67 1.85 -1.56 9.47
CA VAL A 67 3.31 -1.68 9.58
C VAL A 67 3.93 -1.97 8.22
N CYS A 68 3.33 -2.89 7.45
CA CYS A 68 3.85 -3.31 6.16
C CYS A 68 3.94 -2.16 5.15
N HIS A 69 2.85 -1.42 4.93
CA HIS A 69 2.82 -0.37 3.89
C HIS A 69 3.69 0.84 4.21
N ASN A 70 3.88 1.16 5.50
CA ASN A 70 4.82 2.21 5.93
C ASN A 70 6.27 1.80 5.65
N LEU A 71 6.62 0.53 5.90
CA LEU A 71 7.96 0.01 5.62
C LEU A 71 8.24 -0.07 4.11
N THR A 72 7.32 -0.63 3.33
CA THR A 72 7.50 -0.76 1.87
C THR A 72 7.45 0.60 1.17
N GLY A 73 6.52 1.48 1.55
CA GLY A 73 6.38 2.82 0.99
C GLY A 73 7.61 3.69 1.25
N SER A 74 8.11 3.70 2.50
CA SER A 74 9.34 4.44 2.83
C SER A 74 10.58 3.89 2.12
N LEU A 75 10.71 2.57 2.00
CA LEU A 75 11.80 1.94 1.26
C LEU A 75 11.76 2.30 -0.23
N ILE A 76 10.60 2.20 -0.87
CA ILE A 76 10.44 2.53 -2.29
C ILE A 76 10.69 4.01 -2.54
N ALA A 77 10.16 4.89 -1.69
CA ALA A 77 10.42 6.32 -1.77
C ALA A 77 11.92 6.63 -1.63
N ALA A 78 12.62 5.96 -0.70
CA ALA A 78 14.07 6.12 -0.52
C ALA A 78 14.87 5.62 -1.73
N ILE A 79 14.50 4.47 -2.31
CA ILE A 79 15.11 3.94 -3.53
C ILE A 79 14.92 4.95 -4.68
N TRP A 80 13.70 5.42 -4.91
CA TRP A 80 13.46 6.38 -5.98
C TRP A 80 14.18 7.70 -5.77
N ARG A 81 14.31 8.20 -4.54
CA ARG A 81 15.12 9.39 -4.24
C ARG A 81 16.60 9.18 -4.57
N LYS A 82 17.13 7.97 -4.35
CA LYS A 82 18.54 7.64 -4.62
C LYS A 82 18.84 7.52 -6.12
N TYR A 83 17.87 7.05 -6.92
CA TYR A 83 18.01 6.82 -8.36
C TYR A 83 17.22 7.83 -9.22
N SER A 84 16.85 8.99 -8.65
CA SER A 84 16.23 10.11 -9.38
C SER A 84 17.26 11.19 -9.67
#